data_AF-A0A3S0JC30-F1
#
_entry.id   AF-A0A3S0JC30-F1
#
_cell.length_a   1.000
_cell.length_b   1.000
_cell.length_c   1.000
_cell.angle_alpha   90.00
_cell.angle_beta   90.00
_cell.angle_gamma   90.00
#
_symmetry.space_group_name_H-M   'P 1'
#
loop_
_entity.id
_entity.type
_entity.pdbx_description
1 polymer ?
#
loop_
_entity_poly.entity_id
_entity_poly.type
_entity_poly.pdbx_seq_one_letter_code
_entity_poly.pdbx_strand_id
1 'polypeptide(L)' 'MKTTVKRITDRFPHLRDSAARQQMLVRNAVGSAQVEGIRPDEARLREAVVKTTDRPAPHS' A
#
# COMPACT_ATOMS: atom_id res chain seq x y z
N MET A 1 -14.39 -14.96 -1.82
CA MET A 1 -13.81 -13.68 -2.28
C MET A 1 -12.31 -13.73 -2.64
N LYS A 2 -11.46 -14.54 -1.98
CA LYS A 2 -10.00 -14.63 -2.28
C LYS A 2 -9.65 -15.16 -3.68
N THR A 3 -10.50 -16.00 -4.28
CA THR A 3 -10.24 -16.62 -5.60
C THR A 3 -10.23 -15.61 -6.75
N THR A 4 -11.05 -14.55 -6.66
CA THR A 4 -11.16 -13.51 -7.69
C THR A 4 -9.93 -12.60 -7.69
N VAL A 5 -9.48 -12.17 -6.51
CA VAL A 5 -8.30 -11.30 -6.36
C VAL A 5 -7.05 -11.96 -6.89
N LYS A 6 -6.85 -13.26 -6.59
CA LYS A 6 -5.71 -14.03 -7.08
C LYS A 6 -5.72 -14.14 -8.61
N ARG A 7 -6.86 -14.45 -9.24
CA ARG A 7 -6.97 -14.47 -10.72
C ARG A 7 -6.63 -13.13 -11.37
N ILE A 8 -7.04 -12.02 -10.75
CA ILE A 8 -6.77 -10.68 -11.27
C ILE A 8 -5.27 -10.36 -11.16
N THR A 9 -4.64 -10.64 -10.02
CA THR A 9 -3.20 -10.41 -9.84
C THR A 9 -2.33 -11.36 -10.66
N ASP A 10 -2.80 -12.58 -10.94
CA ASP A 10 -2.13 -13.51 -11.84
C ASP A 10 -2.19 -13.03 -13.31
N ARG A 11 -3.30 -12.42 -13.71
CA ARG A 11 -3.51 -11.87 -15.06
C ARG A 11 -2.79 -10.55 -15.29
N PHE A 12 -2.58 -9.76 -14.24
CA PHE A 12 -1.96 -8.44 -14.29
C PHE A 12 -0.78 -8.38 -13.31
N PRO A 13 0.42 -8.83 -13.72
CA PRO A 13 1.58 -8.98 -12.82
C PRO A 13 1.99 -7.67 -12.13
N HIS A 14 1.85 -6.53 -12.81
CA HIS A 14 2.14 -5.21 -12.26
C HIS A 14 1.29 -4.88 -11.01
N LEU A 15 0.11 -5.49 -10.85
CA LEU A 15 -0.69 -5.33 -9.64
C LEU A 15 -0.07 -6.04 -8.43
N ARG A 16 0.68 -7.13 -8.64
CA ARG A 16 1.44 -7.78 -7.56
C ARG A 16 2.57 -6.88 -7.08
N ASP A 17 3.27 -6.23 -8.00
CA ASP A 17 4.34 -5.28 -7.68
C ASP A 17 3.78 -4.07 -6.95
N SER A 18 2.66 -3.51 -7.41
CA SER A 18 1.94 -2.44 -6.70
C SER A 18 1.51 -2.86 -5.30
N ALA A 19 0.96 -4.07 -5.14
CA ALA A 19 0.57 -4.58 -3.83
C ALA A 19 1.77 -4.78 -2.88
N ALA A 20 2.89 -5.32 -3.38
CA ALA A 20 4.13 -5.48 -2.62
C ALA A 20 4.69 -4.10 -2.21
N ARG A 21 4.69 -3.13 -3.12
CA ARG A 21 5.09 -1.75 -2.87
C ARG A 21 4.21 -1.08 -1.80
N GLN A 22 2.89 -1.22 -1.89
CA GLN A 22 1.96 -0.69 -0.89
C GLN A 22 2.21 -1.29 0.50
N GLN A 23 2.45 -2.60 0.59
CA GLN A 23 2.80 -3.25 1.87
C GLN A 23 4.11 -2.72 2.44
N MET A 24 5.13 -2.51 1.59
CA MET A 24 6.41 -1.94 2.00
C MET A 24 6.23 -0.53 2.57
N LEU A 25 5.46 0.33 1.90
CA LEU A 25 5.19 1.70 2.34
C LEU A 25 4.50 1.74 3.70
N VAL A 26 3.49 0.89 3.91
CA VAL A 26 2.79 0.79 5.20
C VAL A 26 3.74 0.34 6.31
N ARG A 27 4.56 -0.68 6.07
CA ARG A 27 5.56 -1.14 7.06
C ARG A 27 6.55 -0.05 7.43
N ASN A 28 7.06 0.69 6.44
CA ASN A 28 7.99 1.79 6.68
C ASN A 28 7.32 2.91 7.50
N ALA A 29 6.10 3.30 7.14
CA ALA A 29 5.34 4.31 7.89
C ALA A 29 5.07 3.89 9.33
N VAL A 30 4.71 2.62 9.56
CA VAL A 30 4.52 2.08 10.92
C VAL A 30 5.83 2.08 11.71
N GLY A 31 6.93 1.63 11.11
CA GLY A 31 8.25 1.63 11.74
C GLY A 31 8.70 3.03 12.13
N SER A 32 8.59 4.01 11.21
CA SER A 32 8.92 5.40 11.50
C SER A 32 8.05 5.98 12.63
N ALA A 33 6.73 5.75 12.59
CA ALA A 33 5.83 6.22 13.63
C ALA A 33 6.17 5.62 15.01
N GLN A 34 6.54 4.34 15.06
CA GLN A 34 6.94 3.68 16.32
C GLN A 34 8.24 4.27 16.89
N VAL A 35 9.23 4.58 16.04
CA VAL A 35 10.47 5.25 16.46
C VAL A 35 10.16 6.62 17.07
N GLU A 36 9.17 7.32 16.54
CA GLU A 36 8.71 8.62 17.04
C GLU A 36 7.76 8.51 18.26
N GLY A 37 7.45 7.30 18.74
CA GLY A 37 6.52 7.08 19.86
C GLY A 37 5.04 7.28 19.49
N ILE A 38 4.73 7.38 18.20
CA ILE A 38 3.37 7.50 17.68
C ILE A 38 2.76 6.10 17.58
N ARG A 39 1.47 5.97 17.92
CA ARG A 39 0.69 4.75 17.67
C ARG A 39 -0.10 4.89 16.37
N PRO A 40 0.43 4.42 15.23
CA PRO A 40 -0.27 4.52 13.96
C PRO A 40 -1.44 3.55 13.90
N ASP A 41 -2.55 4.00 13.32
CA ASP A 41 -3.63 3.11 12.87
C ASP A 41 -3.25 2.53 11.50
N GLU A 42 -2.85 1.26 11.49
CA GLU A 42 -2.40 0.56 10.29
C GLU A 42 -3.50 0.47 9.22
N ALA A 43 -4.77 0.37 9.61
CA ALA A 43 -5.89 0.32 8.65
C ALA A 43 -6.03 1.66 7.91
N ARG A 44 -5.95 2.77 8.65
CA ARG A 44 -5.96 4.12 8.05
C ARG A 44 -4.73 4.39 7.20
N LEU A 45 -3.55 3.91 7.60
CA LEU A 45 -2.34 4.01 6.77
C LEU A 45 -2.48 3.26 5.45
N ARG A 46 -3.05 2.05 5.46
CA ARG A 46 -3.31 1.28 4.23
C ARG A 46 -4.23 2.03 3.28
N GLU A 47 -5.32 2.61 3.78
CA GLU A 47 -6.24 3.42 2.95
C GLU A 47 -5.56 4.66 2.37
N ALA A 48 -4.74 5.35 3.17
CA ALA A 48 -4.01 6.54 2.73
C ALA A 48 -2.98 6.20 1.65
N VAL A 49 -2.24 5.10 1.80
CA VAL A 49 -1.26 4.62 0.81
C VAL A 49 -1.93 4.27 -0.51
N VAL A 50 -3.06 3.55 -0.48
CA VAL A 50 -3.81 3.22 -1.71
C VAL A 50 -4.25 4.50 -2.43
N LYS A 51 -4.87 5.46 -1.71
CA LYS A 51 -5.34 6.74 -2.28
C LYS A 51 -4.21 7.60 -2.87
N THR A 52 -3.01 7.54 -2.29
CA THR A 52 -1.86 8.32 -2.78
C THR A 52 -1.14 7.65 -3.95
N THR A 53 -1.13 6.32 -4.03
CA THR A 53 -0.56 5.60 -5.18
C THR A 53 -1.40 5.64 -6.45
N ASP A 54 -2.72 5.87 -6.35
CA ASP A 54 -3.60 6.08 -7.52
C ASP A 54 -3.61 7.52 -8.05
N ARG A 55 -2.99 8.45 -7.33
CA ARG A 55 -2.89 9.84 -7.79
C ARG A 55 -1.75 9.93 -8.80
N PRO A 56 -1.99 10.32 -10.08
CA PRO A 56 -0.90 10.55 -11.01
C PRO A 56 0.03 11.59 -10.40
N ALA A 57 1.34 11.31 -10.42
CA ALA A 57 2.34 12.27 -9.97
C ALA A 57 2.09 13.59 -10.71
N PRO A 58 2.06 14.74 -10.01
CA PRO A 58 1.98 16.02 -10.70
C PRO A 58 3.19 16.10 -11.63
N HIS A 59 2.91 16.21 -12.93
CA HIS A 59 3.91 16.48 -13.95
C HIS A 59 4.72 17.70 -13.49
N SER A 60 6.03 17.51 -13.32
CA SER A 60 7.01 18.58 -13.11
C SER A 60 7.58 19.00 -14.45
#